data_AF-A0A349A2U9-F1
#
_entry.id   AF-A0A349A2U9-F1
#
_cell.length_a   1.000
_cell.length_b   1.000
_cell.length_c   1.000
_cell.angle_alpha   90.00
_cell.angle_beta   90.00
_cell.angle_gamma   90.00
#
_symmetry.space_group_name_H-M   'P 1'
#
loop_
_entity.id
_entity.type
_entity.pdbx_description
1 polymer ?
#
loop_
_entity_poly.entity_id
_entity_poly.type
_entity_poly.pdbx_seq_one_letter_code
_entity_poly.pdbx_strand_id
1 'polypeptide(L)'
;MTEYDYWKIFPRMPRKVTIGDITIRDGFQHEEKFISTAAKIFYAEEMILAGCREIELTNLGNPAGIPQFRDAEQVLSYFRSDRFLKRISKKGIKPEDITYTAVTIREPAVDRAIELKNKGIGPDRILMMVSTDPEHHFANSGTTLSMYWKEAERCIQKAADAGIKMCGTVSTIWGSPITGATRLEDAVEFTKRWLSIGACDIEHADHDGSASAAQVYRYFSMILDEIPVPEVHLAHFHETKRVASASVLAALQAGITRFEGTLGGLGGQPANFLDDCPMRGTGEYYYKDPRYVGLITMEDLLVMIDELGIEHRYDVDRVLWLGEKMEKTIGRRLRSEAIYNGRTLKEGHMEFARPGLKKLIEKQGEKPGQLVPADWAPRAMLPEKYRARS
;
A
#
# COMPACT_ATOMS: atom_id res chain seq x y z
N MET A 1 13.38 28.08 19.85
CA MET A 1 13.89 27.59 18.56
C MET A 1 13.25 26.24 18.33
N THR A 2 12.67 26.01 17.15
CA THR A 2 12.16 24.68 16.81
C THR A 2 13.32 23.71 16.73
N GLU A 3 13.15 22.54 17.33
CA GLU A 3 14.07 21.44 17.13
C GLU A 3 13.92 20.96 15.67
N TYR A 4 15.02 20.95 14.89
CA TYR A 4 15.00 20.61 13.46
C TYR A 4 15.11 19.10 13.20
N ASP A 5 15.20 18.29 14.25
CA ASP A 5 15.25 16.84 14.14
C ASP A 5 13.84 16.28 14.00
N TYR A 6 13.59 15.65 12.86
CA TYR A 6 12.26 15.17 12.49
C TYR A 6 11.70 14.11 13.45
N TRP A 7 12.54 13.25 14.02
CA TRP A 7 12.10 12.22 14.98
C TRP A 7 11.86 12.79 16.38
N LYS A 8 12.41 13.95 16.70
CA LYS A 8 12.08 14.66 17.94
C LYS A 8 10.76 15.41 17.82
N ILE A 9 10.43 15.90 16.63
CA ILE A 9 9.09 16.46 16.33
C ILE A 9 8.04 15.34 16.34
N PHE A 10 8.33 14.17 15.75
CA PHE A 10 7.43 13.02 15.65
C PHE A 10 8.00 11.78 16.36
N PRO A 11 7.91 11.70 17.71
CA PRO A 11 8.57 10.65 18.49
C PRO A 11 7.98 9.25 18.26
N ARG A 12 6.73 9.15 17.77
CA ARG A 12 6.11 7.87 17.39
C ARG A 12 6.58 7.36 16.03
N MET A 13 7.26 8.19 15.23
CA MET A 13 7.64 7.84 13.86
C MET A 13 8.61 6.65 13.84
N PRO A 14 8.31 5.59 13.08
CA PRO A 14 9.09 4.36 13.16
C PRO A 14 10.45 4.50 12.47
N ARG A 15 11.35 3.59 12.83
CA ARG A 15 12.65 3.39 12.15
C ARG A 15 12.62 2.25 11.14
N LYS A 16 11.57 1.43 11.19
CA LYS A 16 11.37 0.26 10.34
C LYS A 16 9.90 0.10 10.03
N VAL A 17 9.60 -0.29 8.80
CA VAL A 17 8.25 -0.59 8.33
C VAL A 17 8.20 -1.95 7.65
N THR A 18 7.00 -2.51 7.57
CA THR A 18 6.68 -3.62 6.69
C THR A 18 5.76 -3.10 5.61
N ILE A 19 6.07 -3.42 4.35
CA ILE A 19 5.28 -3.01 3.20
C ILE A 19 4.80 -4.29 2.53
N GLY A 20 3.49 -4.42 2.30
CA GLY A 20 2.86 -5.53 1.62
C GLY A 20 2.65 -5.25 0.13
N ASP A 21 2.74 -6.29 -0.69
CA ASP A 21 2.41 -6.23 -2.12
C ASP A 21 1.02 -6.80 -2.37
N ILE A 22 0.13 -5.96 -2.91
CA ILE A 22 -1.22 -6.38 -3.30
C ILE A 22 -1.47 -6.20 -4.80
N THR A 23 -0.40 -6.12 -5.60
CA THR A 23 -0.48 -5.95 -7.06
C THR A 23 -1.30 -7.06 -7.72
N ILE A 24 -1.11 -8.32 -7.32
CA ILE A 24 -1.77 -9.44 -8.00
C ILE A 24 -3.27 -9.42 -7.73
N ARG A 25 -3.69 -9.13 -6.49
CA ARG A 25 -5.11 -9.06 -6.14
C ARG A 25 -5.69 -7.69 -6.45
N ASP A 26 -5.41 -6.66 -5.67
CA ASP A 26 -6.05 -5.35 -5.87
C ASP A 26 -5.64 -4.74 -7.21
N GLY A 27 -4.34 -4.76 -7.51
CA GLY A 27 -3.82 -4.19 -8.75
C GLY A 27 -4.52 -4.71 -10.00
N PHE A 28 -4.61 -6.03 -10.14
CA PHE A 28 -5.19 -6.63 -11.34
C PHE A 28 -6.71 -6.70 -11.37
N GLN A 29 -7.43 -6.57 -10.25
CA GLN A 29 -8.90 -6.69 -10.25
C GLN A 29 -9.58 -5.60 -11.09
N HIS A 30 -8.89 -4.47 -11.23
CA HIS A 30 -9.34 -3.33 -12.02
C HIS A 30 -9.03 -3.48 -13.52
N GLU A 31 -8.15 -4.41 -13.90
CA GLU A 31 -7.75 -4.57 -15.29
C GLU A 31 -8.84 -5.25 -16.12
N GLU A 32 -9.21 -4.59 -17.21
CA GLU A 32 -10.18 -5.10 -18.19
C GLU A 32 -9.59 -6.19 -19.10
N LYS A 33 -8.36 -6.63 -18.86
CA LYS A 33 -7.76 -7.78 -19.55
C LYS A 33 -7.37 -8.83 -18.55
N PHE A 34 -7.63 -10.09 -18.91
CA PHE A 34 -7.18 -11.20 -18.09
C PHE A 34 -5.66 -11.27 -18.06
N ILE A 35 -5.08 -10.93 -16.92
CA ILE A 35 -3.65 -11.07 -16.69
C ILE A 35 -3.36 -12.56 -16.48
N SER A 36 -2.55 -13.12 -17.38
CA SER A 36 -2.24 -14.56 -17.39
C SER A 36 -1.70 -15.05 -16.05
N THR A 37 -2.02 -16.30 -15.70
CA THR A 37 -1.51 -16.97 -14.49
C THR A 37 0.03 -16.93 -14.42
N ALA A 38 0.71 -17.05 -15.56
CA ALA A 38 2.17 -16.96 -15.65
C ALA A 38 2.68 -15.57 -15.24
N ALA A 39 2.02 -14.49 -15.68
CA ALA A 39 2.37 -13.14 -15.26
C ALA A 39 2.10 -12.93 -13.76
N LYS A 40 0.95 -13.39 -13.25
CA LYS A 40 0.63 -13.32 -11.82
C LYS A 40 1.71 -13.98 -10.96
N ILE A 41 2.08 -15.21 -11.31
CA ILE A 41 3.14 -15.98 -10.65
C ILE A 41 4.48 -15.24 -10.73
N PHE A 42 4.85 -14.75 -11.91
CA PHE A 42 6.11 -14.04 -12.13
C PHE A 42 6.25 -12.82 -11.21
N TYR A 43 5.27 -11.91 -11.20
CA TYR A 43 5.35 -10.70 -10.41
C TYR A 43 5.38 -10.97 -8.90
N ALA A 44 4.51 -11.86 -8.41
CA ALA A 44 4.50 -12.20 -6.99
C ALA A 44 5.78 -12.91 -6.53
N GLU A 45 6.32 -13.83 -7.32
CA GLU A 45 7.61 -14.46 -7.01
C GLU A 45 8.73 -13.43 -6.98
N GLU A 46 8.78 -12.54 -7.97
CA GLU A 46 9.83 -11.54 -8.08
C GLU A 46 9.75 -10.48 -6.98
N MET A 47 8.54 -10.12 -6.53
CA MET A 47 8.34 -9.24 -5.36
C MET A 47 8.82 -9.91 -4.06
N ILE A 48 8.57 -11.20 -3.86
CA ILE A 48 9.11 -11.95 -2.72
C ILE A 48 10.64 -11.96 -2.74
N LEU A 49 11.23 -12.18 -3.91
CA LEU A 49 12.68 -12.14 -4.12
C LEU A 49 13.24 -10.73 -3.96
N ALA A 50 12.45 -9.68 -4.21
CA ALA A 50 12.79 -8.30 -3.93
C ALA A 50 12.78 -7.98 -2.44
N GLY A 51 12.11 -8.75 -1.59
CA GLY A 51 12.04 -8.50 -0.14
C GLY A 51 10.64 -8.52 0.45
N CYS A 52 9.59 -8.63 -0.39
CA CYS A 52 8.21 -8.72 0.08
C CYS A 52 7.98 -9.96 0.94
N ARG A 53 7.25 -9.78 2.05
CA ARG A 53 6.89 -10.85 3.00
C ARG A 53 5.41 -10.94 3.26
N GLU A 54 4.65 -9.88 3.02
CA GLU A 54 3.19 -9.88 3.08
C GLU A 54 2.69 -9.68 1.64
N ILE A 55 2.10 -10.72 1.06
CA ILE A 55 1.66 -10.66 -0.34
C ILE A 55 0.24 -11.16 -0.49
N GLU A 56 -0.57 -10.42 -1.23
CA GLU A 56 -1.95 -10.79 -1.52
C GLU A 56 -2.07 -11.34 -2.94
N LEU A 57 -2.32 -12.64 -3.03
CA LEU A 57 -2.16 -13.39 -4.27
C LEU A 57 -3.44 -13.45 -5.11
N THR A 58 -4.61 -13.38 -4.47
CA THR A 58 -5.87 -13.67 -5.16
C THR A 58 -7.11 -13.27 -4.37
N ASN A 59 -8.27 -13.40 -5.01
CA ASN A 59 -9.58 -13.28 -4.38
C ASN A 59 -10.37 -14.58 -4.61
N LEU A 60 -10.90 -15.15 -3.53
CA LEU A 60 -11.60 -16.44 -3.53
C LEU A 60 -13.11 -16.32 -3.67
N GLY A 61 -13.63 -15.10 -3.85
CA GLY A 61 -15.02 -14.85 -4.21
C GLY A 61 -15.44 -15.51 -5.52
N ASN A 62 -16.72 -15.35 -5.87
CA ASN A 62 -17.30 -15.99 -7.05
C ASN A 62 -16.62 -15.48 -8.35
N PRO A 63 -15.97 -16.36 -9.15
CA PRO A 63 -15.31 -15.95 -10.38
C PRO A 63 -16.24 -15.29 -11.41
N ALA A 64 -17.56 -15.46 -11.32
CA ALA A 64 -18.50 -14.74 -12.17
C ALA A 64 -18.53 -13.22 -11.88
N GLY A 65 -18.23 -12.80 -10.65
CA GLY A 65 -18.15 -11.39 -10.26
C GLY A 65 -16.73 -10.82 -10.33
N ILE A 66 -15.72 -11.67 -10.25
CA ILE A 66 -14.30 -11.29 -10.21
C ILE A 66 -13.42 -12.27 -11.04
N PRO A 67 -13.67 -12.40 -12.35
CA PRO A 67 -13.05 -13.45 -13.17
C PRO A 67 -11.54 -13.28 -13.38
N GLN A 68 -10.99 -12.12 -13.04
CA GLN A 68 -9.54 -11.93 -12.95
C GLN A 68 -8.87 -12.99 -12.07
N PHE A 69 -9.60 -13.55 -11.09
CA PHE A 69 -9.11 -14.54 -10.13
C PHE A 69 -9.66 -15.96 -10.35
N ARG A 70 -10.15 -16.25 -11.56
CA ARG A 70 -10.58 -17.62 -11.93
C ARG A 70 -9.47 -18.67 -11.78
N ASP A 71 -8.21 -18.23 -11.79
CA ASP A 71 -7.00 -19.05 -11.65
C ASP A 71 -6.43 -19.08 -10.21
N ALA A 72 -7.20 -18.66 -9.20
CA ALA A 72 -6.77 -18.57 -7.80
C ALA A 72 -6.07 -19.84 -7.28
N GLU A 73 -6.63 -21.02 -7.54
CA GLU A 73 -6.08 -22.30 -7.09
C GLU A 73 -4.73 -22.61 -7.75
N GLN A 74 -4.54 -22.22 -9.01
CA GLN A 74 -3.30 -22.44 -9.76
C GLN A 74 -2.18 -21.54 -9.24
N VAL A 75 -2.50 -20.26 -8.96
CA VAL A 75 -1.57 -19.31 -8.35
C VAL A 75 -1.15 -19.79 -6.96
N LEU A 76 -2.10 -20.11 -6.10
CA LEU A 76 -1.84 -20.60 -4.74
C LEU A 76 -1.01 -21.91 -4.74
N SER A 77 -1.32 -22.84 -5.63
CA SER A 77 -0.57 -24.10 -5.78
C SER A 77 0.89 -23.85 -6.16
N TYR A 78 1.18 -22.86 -7.01
CA TYR A 78 2.56 -22.53 -7.37
C TYR A 78 3.39 -22.10 -6.16
N PHE A 79 2.84 -21.25 -5.30
CA PHE A 79 3.54 -20.73 -4.12
C PHE A 79 3.71 -21.76 -3.00
N ARG A 80 3.06 -22.93 -3.10
CA ARG A 80 3.35 -24.11 -2.25
C ARG A 80 4.21 -25.17 -2.93
N SER A 81 4.60 -24.98 -4.19
CA SER A 81 5.34 -25.98 -4.95
C SER A 81 6.81 -26.06 -4.54
N ASP A 82 7.40 -27.27 -4.60
CA ASP A 82 8.83 -27.50 -4.38
C ASP A 82 9.72 -26.61 -5.25
N ARG A 83 9.27 -26.29 -6.47
CA ARG A 83 9.99 -25.43 -7.41
C ARG A 83 10.19 -24.04 -6.82
N PHE A 84 9.10 -23.44 -6.34
CA PHE A 84 9.14 -22.13 -5.71
C PHE A 84 9.92 -22.16 -4.40
N LEU A 85 9.65 -23.13 -3.53
CA LEU A 85 10.33 -23.27 -2.23
C LEU A 85 11.85 -23.41 -2.37
N LYS A 86 12.33 -24.20 -3.35
CA LYS A 86 13.76 -24.31 -3.68
C LYS A 86 14.35 -22.99 -4.17
N ARG A 87 13.58 -22.18 -4.90
CA ARG A 87 14.04 -20.89 -5.44
C ARG A 87 14.24 -19.86 -4.34
N ILE A 88 13.29 -19.72 -3.41
CA ILE A 88 13.41 -18.78 -2.28
C ILE A 88 14.47 -19.23 -1.26
N SER A 89 14.61 -20.54 -1.04
CA SER A 89 15.64 -21.09 -0.14
C SER A 89 17.06 -20.77 -0.61
N LYS A 90 17.31 -20.78 -1.93
CA LYS A 90 18.60 -20.37 -2.52
C LYS A 90 18.94 -18.90 -2.27
N LYS A 91 17.96 -18.08 -1.92
CA LYS A 91 18.12 -16.66 -1.55
C LYS A 91 18.10 -16.46 -0.03
N GLY A 92 18.09 -17.53 0.76
CA GLY A 92 18.05 -17.45 2.23
C GLY A 92 16.70 -17.00 2.79
N ILE A 93 15.63 -17.03 1.97
CA ILE A 93 14.27 -16.68 2.40
C ILE A 93 13.59 -17.95 2.89
N LYS A 94 13.04 -17.91 4.10
CA LYS A 94 12.33 -19.06 4.66
C LYS A 94 10.85 -18.99 4.30
N PRO A 95 10.19 -20.12 3.96
CA PRO A 95 8.77 -20.14 3.63
C PRO A 95 7.88 -19.53 4.73
N GLU A 96 8.22 -19.75 6.00
CA GLU A 96 7.49 -19.21 7.16
C GLU A 96 7.59 -17.69 7.33
N ASP A 97 8.54 -17.03 6.64
CA ASP A 97 8.65 -15.58 6.65
C ASP A 97 7.62 -14.93 5.71
N ILE A 98 6.95 -15.70 4.84
CA ILE A 98 6.03 -15.20 3.83
C ILE A 98 4.59 -15.49 4.24
N THR A 99 3.77 -14.46 4.27
CA THR A 99 2.32 -14.56 4.48
C THR A 99 1.60 -14.40 3.15
N TYR A 100 0.88 -15.45 2.74
CA TYR A 100 0.00 -15.39 1.58
C TYR A 100 -1.42 -15.01 2.00
N THR A 101 -1.88 -13.85 1.52
CA THR A 101 -3.24 -13.36 1.75
C THR A 101 -4.14 -13.68 0.56
N ALA A 102 -5.41 -14.02 0.84
CA ALA A 102 -6.47 -14.04 -0.17
C ALA A 102 -7.73 -13.31 0.32
N VAL A 103 -8.35 -12.53 -0.56
CA VAL A 103 -9.61 -11.84 -0.23
C VAL A 103 -10.77 -12.83 -0.23
N THR A 104 -11.67 -12.72 0.77
CA THR A 104 -12.84 -13.60 0.86
C THR A 104 -14.16 -12.82 0.93
N ILE A 105 -14.24 -11.73 1.69
CA ILE A 105 -15.39 -10.82 1.90
C ILE A 105 -16.74 -11.45 2.27
N ARG A 106 -17.01 -12.74 2.06
CA ARG A 106 -18.25 -13.46 2.38
C ARG A 106 -17.94 -14.91 2.77
N GLU A 107 -18.80 -15.51 3.57
CA GLU A 107 -18.64 -16.85 4.15
C GLU A 107 -18.31 -17.96 3.12
N PRO A 108 -18.93 -18.05 1.93
CA PRO A 108 -18.58 -19.09 0.95
C PRO A 108 -17.12 -19.04 0.47
N ALA A 109 -16.53 -17.84 0.40
CA ALA A 109 -15.12 -17.70 0.02
C ALA A 109 -14.17 -18.04 1.19
N VAL A 110 -14.62 -17.85 2.43
CA VAL A 110 -13.92 -18.34 3.63
C VAL A 110 -13.91 -19.87 3.65
N ASP A 111 -15.06 -20.50 3.39
CA ASP A 111 -15.18 -21.96 3.28
C ASP A 111 -14.23 -22.49 2.18
N ARG A 112 -14.18 -21.83 1.01
CA ARG A 112 -13.23 -22.15 -0.07
C ARG A 112 -11.76 -21.99 0.37
N ALA A 113 -11.43 -20.97 1.15
CA ALA A 113 -10.07 -20.80 1.67
C ALA A 113 -9.65 -21.96 2.58
N ILE A 114 -10.58 -22.44 3.42
CA ILE A 114 -10.40 -23.58 4.32
C ILE A 114 -10.23 -24.88 3.50
N GLU A 115 -11.05 -25.09 2.48
CA GLU A 115 -10.89 -26.23 1.57
C GLU A 115 -9.50 -26.28 0.92
N LEU A 116 -9.02 -25.13 0.43
CA LEU A 116 -7.67 -25.01 -0.13
C LEU A 116 -6.58 -25.23 0.92
N LYS A 117 -6.78 -24.76 2.16
CA LYS A 117 -5.85 -24.99 3.28
C LYS A 117 -5.74 -26.47 3.60
N ASN A 118 -6.86 -27.19 3.63
CA ASN A 118 -6.91 -28.64 3.84
C ASN A 118 -6.23 -29.43 2.71
N LYS A 119 -6.23 -28.90 1.49
CA LYS A 119 -5.45 -29.43 0.36
C LYS A 119 -3.94 -29.11 0.44
N GLY A 120 -3.50 -28.33 1.42
CA GLY A 120 -2.11 -27.89 1.57
C GLY A 120 -1.70 -26.74 0.66
N ILE A 121 -2.65 -26.09 -0.02
CA ILE A 121 -2.41 -24.99 -0.97
C ILE A 121 -3.03 -23.66 -0.54
N GLY A 122 -3.77 -23.63 0.55
CA GLY A 122 -4.52 -22.45 0.98
C GLY A 122 -3.67 -21.27 1.46
N PRO A 123 -4.31 -20.10 1.61
CA PRO A 123 -3.68 -18.90 2.16
C PRO A 123 -3.33 -19.07 3.65
N ASP A 124 -2.48 -18.18 4.15
CA ASP A 124 -2.14 -18.07 5.58
C ASP A 124 -3.00 -17.01 6.28
N ARG A 125 -3.49 -16.05 5.52
CA ARG A 125 -4.33 -14.94 5.97
C ARG A 125 -5.47 -14.70 4.98
N ILE A 126 -6.65 -14.36 5.46
CA ILE A 126 -7.79 -13.98 4.63
C ILE A 126 -8.40 -12.67 5.12
N LEU A 127 -9.19 -12.02 4.26
CA LEU A 127 -9.74 -10.70 4.53
C LEU A 127 -11.27 -10.66 4.38
N MET A 128 -11.90 -10.00 5.34
CA MET A 128 -13.31 -9.59 5.32
C MET A 128 -13.43 -8.09 5.63
N MET A 129 -14.46 -7.43 5.09
CA MET A 129 -14.54 -5.97 5.08
C MET A 129 -15.88 -5.43 5.57
N VAL A 130 -15.81 -4.45 6.46
CA VAL A 130 -16.93 -3.55 6.78
C VAL A 130 -16.67 -2.15 6.23
N SER A 131 -17.73 -1.45 5.89
CA SER A 131 -17.67 -0.02 5.58
C SER A 131 -18.44 0.71 6.66
N THR A 132 -17.89 1.82 7.15
CA THR A 132 -18.60 2.65 8.14
C THR A 132 -19.92 3.20 7.61
N ASP A 133 -20.02 3.37 6.28
CA ASP A 133 -21.25 3.74 5.59
C ASP A 133 -22.10 2.51 5.22
N PRO A 134 -23.36 2.40 5.70
CA PRO A 134 -24.24 1.28 5.39
C PRO A 134 -24.58 1.10 3.91
N GLU A 135 -24.71 2.19 3.14
CA GLU A 135 -25.02 2.12 1.70
C GLU A 135 -23.84 1.53 0.93
N HIS A 136 -22.63 2.05 1.17
CA HIS A 136 -21.41 1.47 0.60
C HIS A 136 -21.22 0.01 1.06
N HIS A 137 -21.49 -0.29 2.33
CA HIS A 137 -21.40 -1.66 2.83
C HIS A 137 -22.35 -2.61 2.08
N PHE A 138 -23.59 -2.19 1.86
CA PHE A 138 -24.58 -2.98 1.13
C PHE A 138 -24.20 -3.15 -0.35
N ALA A 139 -23.77 -2.07 -1.01
CA ALA A 139 -23.31 -2.11 -2.41
C ALA A 139 -22.14 -3.08 -2.61
N ASN A 140 -21.20 -3.12 -1.66
CA ASN A 140 -20.02 -3.97 -1.74
C ASN A 140 -20.25 -5.42 -1.30
N SER A 141 -20.97 -5.64 -0.20
CA SER A 141 -21.12 -6.97 0.42
C SER A 141 -22.44 -7.68 0.08
N GLY A 142 -23.44 -6.95 -0.40
CA GLY A 142 -24.79 -7.46 -0.64
C GLY A 142 -25.57 -7.78 0.64
N THR A 143 -25.17 -7.26 1.80
CA THR A 143 -25.88 -7.47 3.07
C THR A 143 -25.77 -6.26 4.02
N THR A 144 -26.50 -6.30 5.12
CA THR A 144 -26.48 -5.23 6.14
C THR A 144 -25.31 -5.42 7.11
N LEU A 145 -24.83 -4.32 7.71
CA LEU A 145 -23.75 -4.36 8.71
C LEU A 145 -24.05 -5.33 9.86
N SER A 146 -25.28 -5.32 10.39
CA SER A 146 -25.67 -6.21 11.50
C SER A 146 -25.55 -7.69 11.14
N MET A 147 -25.99 -8.06 9.93
CA MET A 147 -25.85 -9.43 9.43
C MET A 147 -24.39 -9.78 9.16
N TYR A 148 -23.64 -8.83 8.57
CA TYR A 148 -22.23 -9.02 8.24
C TYR A 148 -21.37 -9.21 9.48
N TRP A 149 -21.57 -8.44 10.55
CA TRP A 149 -20.82 -8.62 11.81
C TRP A 149 -21.02 -10.02 12.40
N LYS A 150 -22.24 -10.57 12.33
CA LYS A 150 -22.51 -11.94 12.78
C LYS A 150 -21.89 -12.99 11.88
N GLU A 151 -21.81 -12.73 10.58
CA GLU A 151 -21.10 -13.60 9.66
C GLU A 151 -19.59 -13.56 9.86
N ALA A 152 -19.02 -12.37 10.02
CA ALA A 152 -17.62 -12.14 10.31
C ALA A 152 -17.17 -12.86 11.60
N GLU A 153 -17.94 -12.74 12.69
CA GLU A 153 -17.67 -13.44 13.96
C GLU A 153 -17.55 -14.97 13.75
N ARG A 154 -18.50 -15.57 13.01
CA ARG A 154 -18.43 -17.02 12.70
C ARG A 154 -17.28 -17.37 11.75
N CYS A 155 -17.03 -16.54 10.75
CA CYS A 155 -15.98 -16.77 9.75
C CYS A 155 -14.58 -16.68 10.35
N ILE A 156 -14.36 -15.75 11.29
CA ILE A 156 -13.10 -15.67 12.05
C ILE A 156 -12.87 -16.97 12.81
N GLN A 157 -13.88 -17.48 13.51
CA GLN A 157 -13.74 -18.74 14.24
C GLN A 157 -13.42 -19.91 13.30
N LYS A 158 -14.16 -20.04 12.19
CA LYS A 158 -13.88 -21.07 11.16
C LYS A 158 -12.45 -20.99 10.63
N ALA A 159 -11.97 -19.78 10.33
CA ALA A 159 -10.63 -19.55 9.81
C ALA A 159 -9.56 -19.92 10.86
N ALA A 160 -9.76 -19.50 12.11
CA ALA A 160 -8.88 -19.81 13.23
C ALA A 160 -8.78 -21.33 13.47
N ASP A 161 -9.91 -22.05 13.44
CA ASP A 161 -9.95 -23.51 13.58
C ASP A 161 -9.17 -24.22 12.46
N ALA A 162 -9.09 -23.61 11.27
CA ALA A 162 -8.30 -24.09 10.13
C ALA A 162 -6.84 -23.58 10.11
N GLY A 163 -6.41 -22.81 11.11
CA GLY A 163 -5.07 -22.22 11.16
C GLY A 163 -4.83 -21.12 10.12
N ILE A 164 -5.88 -20.38 9.75
CA ILE A 164 -5.84 -19.22 8.85
C ILE A 164 -6.15 -17.95 9.66
N LYS A 165 -5.31 -16.92 9.53
CA LYS A 165 -5.53 -15.63 10.18
C LYS A 165 -6.62 -14.84 9.45
N MET A 166 -7.43 -14.07 10.19
CA MET A 166 -8.38 -13.12 9.58
C MET A 166 -7.87 -11.68 9.76
N CYS A 167 -7.89 -10.92 8.66
CA CYS A 167 -7.83 -9.47 8.65
C CYS A 167 -9.24 -8.88 8.59
N GLY A 168 -9.54 -7.98 9.51
CA GLY A 168 -10.71 -7.12 9.40
C GLY A 168 -10.38 -5.85 8.63
N THR A 169 -11.12 -5.51 7.59
CA THR A 169 -10.96 -4.21 6.91
C THR A 169 -12.01 -3.24 7.38
N VAL A 170 -11.61 -2.00 7.65
CA VAL A 170 -12.49 -0.86 7.84
C VAL A 170 -12.33 0.07 6.64
N SER A 171 -13.40 0.22 5.87
CA SER A 171 -13.49 1.09 4.70
C SER A 171 -14.37 2.31 4.99
N THR A 172 -14.40 3.25 4.06
CA THR A 172 -15.11 4.55 4.14
C THR A 172 -14.73 5.38 5.36
N ILE A 173 -13.48 5.28 5.83
CA ILE A 173 -12.98 5.99 7.03
C ILE A 173 -12.97 7.50 6.81
N TRP A 174 -12.51 7.96 5.64
CA TRP A 174 -12.35 9.38 5.32
C TRP A 174 -13.50 9.94 4.45
N GLY A 175 -14.58 9.18 4.34
CA GLY A 175 -15.77 9.51 3.58
C GLY A 175 -16.32 8.27 2.87
N SER A 176 -17.56 8.33 2.44
CA SER A 176 -18.20 7.39 1.52
C SER A 176 -18.37 8.07 0.17
N PRO A 177 -18.14 7.35 -0.94
CA PRO A 177 -18.40 7.89 -2.27
C PRO A 177 -19.91 7.94 -2.57
N ILE A 178 -20.74 7.31 -1.72
CA ILE A 178 -22.19 7.24 -1.84
C ILE A 178 -22.85 8.30 -0.95
N THR A 179 -22.57 8.28 0.36
CA THR A 179 -23.27 9.12 1.35
C THR A 179 -22.46 10.32 1.83
N GLY A 180 -21.18 10.45 1.44
CA GLY A 180 -20.34 11.59 1.79
C GLY A 180 -19.61 11.42 3.13
N ALA A 181 -19.57 12.48 3.95
CA ALA A 181 -18.71 12.49 5.14
C ALA A 181 -19.08 11.39 6.16
N THR A 182 -18.06 10.71 6.68
CA THR A 182 -18.16 9.71 7.74
C THR A 182 -17.43 10.19 9.00
N ARG A 183 -17.68 9.52 10.13
CA ARG A 183 -17.05 9.84 11.41
C ARG A 183 -15.85 8.95 11.68
N LEU A 184 -14.71 9.54 12.01
CA LEU A 184 -13.51 8.80 12.39
C LEU A 184 -13.74 7.93 13.64
N GLU A 185 -14.58 8.38 14.58
CA GLU A 185 -14.88 7.63 15.79
C GLU A 185 -15.59 6.30 15.49
N ASP A 186 -16.44 6.26 14.45
CA ASP A 186 -17.13 5.03 14.06
C ASP A 186 -16.12 4.01 13.49
N ALA A 187 -15.12 4.49 12.73
CA ALA A 187 -14.03 3.65 12.23
C ALA A 187 -13.14 3.10 13.37
N VAL A 188 -12.90 3.90 14.42
CA VAL A 188 -12.19 3.42 15.63
C VAL A 188 -12.99 2.33 16.33
N GLU A 189 -14.30 2.52 16.51
CA GLU A 189 -15.16 1.50 17.14
C GLU A 189 -15.25 0.22 16.30
N PHE A 190 -15.30 0.33 14.96
CA PHE A 190 -15.31 -0.84 14.07
C PHE A 190 -13.98 -1.60 14.12
N THR A 191 -12.86 -0.88 14.26
CA THR A 191 -11.53 -1.48 14.49
C THR A 191 -11.52 -2.28 15.80
N LYS A 192 -12.00 -1.68 16.90
CA LYS A 192 -12.13 -2.37 18.20
C LYS A 192 -13.06 -3.58 18.10
N ARG A 193 -14.15 -3.47 17.33
CA ARG A 193 -15.09 -4.56 17.13
C ARG A 193 -14.42 -5.76 16.45
N TRP A 194 -13.74 -5.56 15.33
CA TRP A 194 -13.00 -6.62 14.63
C TRP A 194 -12.03 -7.37 15.56
N LEU A 195 -11.21 -6.64 16.31
CA LEU A 195 -10.28 -7.24 17.27
C LEU A 195 -11.02 -7.99 18.37
N SER A 196 -12.13 -7.44 18.89
CA SER A 196 -12.94 -8.08 19.94
C SER A 196 -13.59 -9.40 19.52
N ILE A 197 -13.80 -9.62 18.22
CA ILE A 197 -14.34 -10.86 17.66
C ILE A 197 -13.25 -11.79 17.09
N GLY A 198 -11.96 -11.46 17.29
CA GLY A 198 -10.84 -12.35 17.01
C GLY A 198 -10.05 -12.09 15.73
N ALA A 199 -10.26 -10.95 15.04
CA ALA A 199 -9.37 -10.56 13.95
C ALA A 199 -7.91 -10.42 14.43
N CYS A 200 -6.95 -10.85 13.62
CA CYS A 200 -5.53 -10.83 13.95
C CYS A 200 -4.88 -9.47 13.65
N ASP A 201 -5.36 -8.80 12.62
CA ASP A 201 -4.95 -7.46 12.22
C ASP A 201 -6.07 -6.75 11.48
N ILE A 202 -5.88 -5.44 11.28
CA ILE A 202 -6.86 -4.52 10.72
C ILE A 202 -6.26 -3.76 9.55
N GLU A 203 -6.95 -3.78 8.43
CA GLU A 203 -6.68 -2.90 7.29
C GLU A 203 -7.56 -1.66 7.37
N HIS A 204 -6.92 -0.49 7.24
CA HIS A 204 -7.55 0.82 7.29
C HIS A 204 -7.55 1.45 5.90
N ALA A 205 -8.68 1.31 5.19
CA ALA A 205 -8.77 1.59 3.77
C ALA A 205 -9.32 2.98 3.43
N ASP A 206 -8.52 3.75 2.68
CA ASP A 206 -8.94 4.90 1.89
C ASP A 206 -9.40 4.41 0.52
N HIS A 207 -10.69 4.10 0.39
CA HIS A 207 -11.28 3.43 -0.77
C HIS A 207 -11.39 4.32 -2.03
N ASP A 208 -11.46 5.65 -1.88
CA ASP A 208 -11.56 6.59 -3.01
C ASP A 208 -10.33 7.50 -3.17
N GLY A 209 -9.32 7.33 -2.33
CA GLY A 209 -8.05 8.06 -2.42
C GLY A 209 -8.19 9.52 -2.04
N SER A 210 -8.98 9.79 -1.00
CA SER A 210 -9.34 11.14 -0.55
C SER A 210 -8.85 11.51 0.84
N ALA A 211 -8.15 10.60 1.50
CA ALA A 211 -7.61 10.82 2.83
C ALA A 211 -6.56 11.95 2.78
N SER A 212 -6.86 13.09 3.41
CA SER A 212 -5.88 14.17 3.55
C SER A 212 -4.92 13.89 4.70
N ALA A 213 -3.65 14.29 4.58
CA ALA A 213 -2.62 14.09 5.59
C ALA A 213 -3.05 14.48 7.03
N ALA A 214 -3.74 15.62 7.19
CA ALA A 214 -4.22 16.06 8.50
C ALA A 214 -5.26 15.11 9.11
N GLN A 215 -6.18 14.58 8.29
CA GLN A 215 -7.19 13.61 8.76
C GLN A 215 -6.58 12.23 9.01
N VAL A 216 -5.57 11.84 8.21
CA VAL A 216 -4.85 10.59 8.39
C VAL A 216 -4.06 10.59 9.71
N TYR A 217 -3.28 11.66 9.96
CA TYR A 217 -2.56 11.80 11.22
C TYR A 217 -3.53 11.77 12.41
N ARG A 218 -4.64 12.52 12.33
CA ARG A 218 -5.68 12.53 13.36
C ARG A 218 -6.25 11.13 13.61
N TYR A 219 -6.67 10.44 12.55
CA TYR A 219 -7.26 9.11 12.66
C TYR A 219 -6.31 8.10 13.29
N PHE A 220 -5.08 8.00 12.78
CA PHE A 220 -4.12 7.02 13.33
C PHE A 220 -3.63 7.39 14.72
N SER A 221 -3.63 8.67 15.10
CA SER A 221 -3.42 9.07 16.49
C SER A 221 -4.54 8.54 17.40
N MET A 222 -5.80 8.69 16.99
CA MET A 222 -6.95 8.13 17.73
C MET A 222 -6.88 6.60 17.82
N ILE A 223 -6.49 5.93 16.74
CA ILE A 223 -6.30 4.47 16.72
C ILE A 223 -5.23 4.05 17.73
N LEU A 224 -4.05 4.67 17.70
CA LEU A 224 -2.95 4.29 18.58
C LEU A 224 -3.14 4.73 20.03
N ASP A 225 -4.03 5.68 20.31
CA ASP A 225 -4.41 6.03 21.68
C ASP A 225 -5.35 4.97 22.29
N GLU A 226 -6.22 4.33 21.49
CA GLU A 226 -7.14 3.27 21.93
C GLU A 226 -6.56 1.86 21.80
N ILE A 227 -5.71 1.63 20.79
CA ILE A 227 -5.12 0.35 20.41
C ILE A 227 -3.62 0.58 20.15
N PRO A 228 -2.79 0.66 21.20
CA PRO A 228 -1.37 1.04 21.09
C PRO A 228 -0.48 -0.13 20.61
N VAL A 229 -0.88 -0.81 19.53
CA VAL A 229 -0.16 -1.95 18.94
C VAL A 229 0.00 -1.71 17.44
N PRO A 230 0.98 -0.90 17.01
CA PRO A 230 1.14 -0.52 15.61
C PRO A 230 1.16 -1.69 14.62
N GLU A 231 1.66 -2.85 15.04
CA GLU A 231 1.79 -4.06 14.24
C GLU A 231 0.45 -4.66 13.80
N VAL A 232 -0.67 -4.35 14.47
CA VAL A 232 -1.99 -4.83 14.06
C VAL A 232 -2.66 -3.91 13.03
N HIS A 233 -2.07 -2.75 12.72
CA HIS A 233 -2.68 -1.73 11.87
C HIS A 233 -1.96 -1.64 10.52
N LEU A 234 -2.65 -2.05 9.46
CA LEU A 234 -2.22 -1.94 8.06
C LEU A 234 -2.88 -0.73 7.41
N ALA A 235 -2.08 0.24 6.94
CA ALA A 235 -2.58 1.40 6.23
C ALA A 235 -2.67 1.14 4.72
N HIS A 236 -3.87 1.33 4.17
CA HIS A 236 -4.20 1.09 2.77
C HIS A 236 -4.66 2.40 2.12
N PHE A 237 -3.85 2.95 1.21
CA PHE A 237 -4.14 4.24 0.58
C PHE A 237 -4.28 4.14 -0.93
N HIS A 238 -5.42 4.60 -1.43
CA HIS A 238 -5.63 4.84 -2.84
C HIS A 238 -5.01 6.16 -3.29
N GLU A 239 -4.52 6.21 -4.52
CA GLU A 239 -3.83 7.36 -5.10
C GLU A 239 -4.72 8.14 -6.10
N THR A 240 -6.04 7.93 -6.08
CA THR A 240 -6.99 8.55 -7.01
C THR A 240 -6.85 10.08 -7.08
N LYS A 241 -6.66 10.76 -5.95
CA LYS A 241 -6.51 12.23 -5.88
C LYS A 241 -5.06 12.71 -5.76
N ARG A 242 -4.06 11.84 -5.96
CA ARG A 242 -2.62 12.16 -5.84
C ARG A 242 -2.22 12.72 -4.46
N VAL A 243 -2.74 12.13 -3.39
CA VAL A 243 -2.47 12.51 -1.99
C VAL A 243 -1.92 11.38 -1.12
N ALA A 244 -1.83 10.14 -1.63
CA ALA A 244 -1.50 8.97 -0.81
C ALA A 244 -0.09 9.05 -0.23
N SER A 245 0.89 9.57 -0.95
CA SER A 245 2.25 9.79 -0.38
C SER A 245 2.24 10.71 0.85
N ALA A 246 1.44 11.78 0.84
CA ALA A 246 1.27 12.66 2.00
C ALA A 246 0.54 11.94 3.14
N SER A 247 -0.41 11.06 2.82
CA SER A 247 -1.13 10.22 3.78
C SER A 247 -0.22 9.18 4.42
N VAL A 248 0.65 8.52 3.66
CA VAL A 248 1.67 7.62 4.19
C VAL A 248 2.59 8.36 5.15
N LEU A 249 3.08 9.56 4.78
CA LEU A 249 3.92 10.36 5.68
C LEU A 249 3.19 10.70 6.99
N ALA A 250 1.91 11.10 6.90
CA ALA A 250 1.09 11.38 8.07
C ALA A 250 0.86 10.14 8.97
N ALA A 251 0.65 8.97 8.37
CA ALA A 251 0.51 7.72 9.10
C ALA A 251 1.83 7.28 9.77
N LEU A 252 2.98 7.47 9.09
CA LEU A 252 4.30 7.27 9.69
C LEU A 252 4.50 8.18 10.90
N GLN A 253 4.19 9.48 10.77
CA GLN A 253 4.28 10.45 11.86
C GLN A 253 3.41 10.07 13.07
N ALA A 254 2.22 9.51 12.81
CA ALA A 254 1.33 9.03 13.87
C ALA A 254 1.87 7.77 14.56
N GLY A 255 2.67 6.95 13.86
CA GLY A 255 3.37 5.79 14.39
C GLY A 255 3.03 4.46 13.72
N ILE A 256 2.35 4.48 12.57
CA ILE A 256 2.00 3.27 11.83
C ILE A 256 3.23 2.66 11.17
N THR A 257 3.33 1.33 11.23
CA THR A 257 4.50 0.56 10.77
C THR A 257 4.20 -0.38 9.61
N ARG A 258 2.93 -0.57 9.22
CA ARG A 258 2.54 -1.46 8.13
C ARG A 258 1.76 -0.72 7.06
N PHE A 259 2.19 -0.89 5.83
CA PHE A 259 1.63 -0.25 4.64
C PHE A 259 1.50 -1.28 3.53
N GLU A 260 0.77 -0.94 2.49
CA GLU A 260 0.75 -1.72 1.26
C GLU A 260 0.67 -0.81 0.03
N GLY A 261 1.02 -1.38 -1.11
CA GLY A 261 0.98 -0.70 -2.39
C GLY A 261 0.93 -1.67 -3.56
N THR A 262 0.88 -1.12 -4.76
CA THR A 262 0.87 -1.90 -6.00
C THR A 262 1.90 -1.38 -6.98
N LEU A 263 2.51 -2.28 -7.75
CA LEU A 263 3.37 -1.91 -8.88
C LEU A 263 2.58 -1.03 -9.85
N GLY A 264 3.17 0.10 -10.23
CA GLY A 264 2.59 1.09 -11.12
C GLY A 264 1.36 1.82 -10.58
N GLY A 265 1.00 1.63 -9.30
CA GLY A 265 -0.18 2.24 -8.68
C GLY A 265 -1.49 1.69 -9.25
N LEU A 266 -1.47 0.43 -9.70
CA LEU A 266 -2.64 -0.30 -10.19
C LEU A 266 -3.69 -0.50 -9.10
N GLY A 267 -4.89 -0.89 -9.53
CA GLY A 267 -5.97 -1.38 -8.68
C GLY A 267 -7.13 -0.42 -8.56
N GLY A 268 -7.89 -0.56 -7.48
CA GLY A 268 -9.16 0.14 -7.32
C GLY A 268 -10.32 -0.84 -7.46
N GLN A 269 -11.42 -0.38 -8.04
CA GLN A 269 -12.66 -1.17 -8.03
C GLN A 269 -12.62 -2.30 -9.07
N PRO A 270 -13.24 -3.46 -8.77
CA PRO A 270 -13.39 -4.55 -9.72
C PRO A 270 -13.91 -4.10 -11.09
N ALA A 271 -13.22 -4.52 -12.14
CA ALA A 271 -13.60 -4.23 -13.51
C ALA A 271 -15.03 -4.75 -13.80
N ASN A 272 -15.84 -3.91 -14.43
CA ASN A 272 -17.16 -4.28 -14.96
C ASN A 272 -17.08 -4.74 -16.43
N PHE A 273 -15.88 -4.92 -16.95
CA PHE A 273 -15.60 -5.42 -18.28
C PHE A 273 -14.33 -6.28 -18.21
N LEU A 274 -14.30 -7.42 -18.91
CA LEU A 274 -13.09 -8.22 -19.03
C LEU A 274 -12.99 -8.83 -20.44
N ASP A 275 -11.82 -8.64 -21.04
CA ASP A 275 -11.45 -9.01 -22.40
C ASP A 275 -12.42 -8.42 -23.44
N ASP A 276 -13.55 -9.09 -23.71
CA ASP A 276 -14.58 -8.72 -24.67
C ASP A 276 -16.01 -8.78 -24.10
N CYS A 277 -16.17 -8.91 -22.77
CA CYS A 277 -17.45 -9.18 -22.14
C CYS A 277 -17.77 -8.21 -20.96
N PRO A 278 -18.97 -7.60 -20.93
CA PRO A 278 -19.47 -6.90 -19.75
C PRO A 278 -19.74 -7.85 -18.58
N MET A 279 -19.52 -7.37 -17.36
CA MET A 279 -19.65 -8.15 -16.13
C MET A 279 -20.23 -7.31 -15.00
N ARG A 280 -20.62 -7.97 -13.91
CA ARG A 280 -21.29 -7.33 -12.76
C ARG A 280 -20.42 -6.33 -11.98
N GLY A 281 -19.11 -6.22 -12.25
CA GLY A 281 -18.16 -5.44 -11.45
C GLY A 281 -18.58 -4.00 -11.14
N THR A 282 -17.87 -3.35 -10.22
CA THR A 282 -18.22 -2.02 -9.69
C THR A 282 -17.49 -0.87 -10.39
N GLY A 283 -16.84 -1.12 -11.53
CA GLY A 283 -15.98 -0.12 -12.17
C GLY A 283 -16.68 1.15 -12.66
N GLU A 284 -17.96 1.09 -13.01
CA GLU A 284 -18.75 2.27 -13.40
C GLU A 284 -19.02 3.24 -12.25
N TYR A 285 -18.88 2.80 -11.00
CA TYR A 285 -19.49 3.48 -9.86
C TYR A 285 -18.78 4.77 -9.43
N TYR A 286 -17.47 4.93 -9.69
CA TYR A 286 -16.68 5.92 -8.93
C TYR A 286 -15.69 6.77 -9.73
N TYR A 287 -15.46 6.51 -11.01
CA TYR A 287 -14.44 7.25 -11.78
C TYR A 287 -14.81 7.40 -13.25
N LYS A 288 -14.41 8.54 -13.82
CA LYS A 288 -14.63 8.85 -15.24
C LYS A 288 -13.58 8.22 -16.15
N ASP A 289 -12.40 7.92 -15.60
CA ASP A 289 -11.28 7.40 -16.35
C ASP A 289 -10.49 6.42 -15.46
N PRO A 290 -10.50 5.11 -15.81
CA PRO A 290 -9.84 4.06 -15.03
C PRO A 290 -8.32 4.22 -14.91
N ARG A 291 -7.71 5.11 -15.71
CA ARG A 291 -6.25 5.35 -15.64
C ARG A 291 -5.82 6.18 -14.43
N TYR A 292 -6.77 6.85 -13.76
CA TYR A 292 -6.48 7.76 -12.64
C TYR A 292 -6.97 7.24 -11.29
N VAL A 293 -7.19 5.93 -11.17
CA VAL A 293 -7.49 5.26 -9.90
C VAL A 293 -6.34 4.34 -9.49
N GLY A 294 -6.55 3.56 -8.42
CA GLY A 294 -5.58 2.60 -7.91
C GLY A 294 -4.90 3.06 -6.63
N LEU A 295 -3.85 2.34 -6.25
CA LEU A 295 -3.16 2.50 -4.98
C LEU A 295 -1.94 3.41 -5.08
N ILE A 296 -1.38 3.73 -3.91
CA ILE A 296 0.00 4.23 -3.86
C ILE A 296 0.92 3.28 -4.64
N THR A 297 1.75 3.88 -5.49
CA THR A 297 2.74 3.20 -6.30
C THR A 297 3.79 2.58 -5.39
N MET A 298 3.99 1.27 -5.50
CA MET A 298 5.00 0.54 -4.71
C MET A 298 6.40 1.12 -4.93
N GLU A 299 6.71 1.49 -6.16
CA GLU A 299 7.98 2.08 -6.57
C GLU A 299 8.24 3.42 -5.89
N ASP A 300 7.28 4.35 -5.96
CA ASP A 300 7.46 5.69 -5.39
C ASP A 300 7.38 5.65 -3.86
N LEU A 301 6.56 4.75 -3.30
CA LEU A 301 6.52 4.47 -1.86
C LEU A 301 7.89 4.05 -1.34
N LEU A 302 8.52 3.05 -1.98
CA LEU A 302 9.82 2.56 -1.53
C LEU A 302 10.91 3.63 -1.64
N VAL A 303 10.94 4.41 -2.73
CA VAL A 303 11.87 5.54 -2.88
C VAL A 303 11.65 6.59 -1.76
N MET A 304 10.39 6.91 -1.45
CA MET A 304 10.08 7.85 -0.37
C MET A 304 10.56 7.34 1.00
N ILE A 305 10.35 6.05 1.31
CA ILE A 305 10.77 5.45 2.59
C ILE A 305 12.30 5.38 2.69
N ASP A 306 12.99 5.06 1.59
CA ASP A 306 14.45 5.10 1.48
C ASP A 306 15.02 6.49 1.79
N GLU A 307 14.40 7.54 1.24
CA GLU A 307 14.83 8.93 1.45
C GLU A 307 14.62 9.41 2.88
N LEU A 308 13.61 8.86 3.57
CA LEU A 308 13.44 9.06 5.00
C LEU A 308 14.46 8.25 5.83
N GLY A 309 15.20 7.32 5.24
CA GLY A 309 16.14 6.46 5.95
C GLY A 309 15.46 5.44 6.89
N ILE A 310 14.23 5.02 6.54
CA ILE A 310 13.45 4.03 7.28
C ILE A 310 13.70 2.64 6.68
N GLU A 311 13.96 1.64 7.51
CA GLU A 311 14.23 0.27 7.05
C GLU A 311 12.95 -0.40 6.50
N HIS A 312 12.99 -0.96 5.28
CA HIS A 312 11.86 -1.70 4.68
C HIS A 312 12.24 -3.05 4.03
N ARG A 313 13.54 -3.39 3.93
CA ARG A 313 14.09 -4.67 3.41
C ARG A 313 14.04 -4.91 1.89
N TYR A 314 13.46 -4.01 1.09
CA TYR A 314 13.36 -4.24 -0.35
C TYR A 314 14.65 -3.93 -1.11
N ASP A 315 14.94 -4.74 -2.13
CA ASP A 315 15.79 -4.39 -3.28
C ASP A 315 15.00 -3.44 -4.19
N VAL A 316 15.18 -2.14 -3.97
CA VAL A 316 14.43 -1.10 -4.68
C VAL A 316 14.71 -1.12 -6.18
N ASP A 317 15.95 -1.39 -6.60
CA ASP A 317 16.31 -1.41 -8.02
C ASP A 317 15.58 -2.54 -8.76
N ARG A 318 15.41 -3.70 -8.12
CA ARG A 318 14.58 -4.78 -8.66
C ARG A 318 13.11 -4.37 -8.77
N VAL A 319 12.58 -3.65 -7.79
CA VAL A 319 11.18 -3.17 -7.82
C VAL A 319 10.96 -2.15 -8.93
N LEU A 320 11.90 -1.22 -9.15
CA LEU A 320 11.83 -0.28 -10.27
C LEU A 320 11.82 -1.03 -11.61
N TRP A 321 12.69 -2.03 -11.77
CA TRP A 321 12.71 -2.87 -12.96
C TRP A 321 11.39 -3.64 -13.15
N LEU A 322 10.75 -4.13 -12.07
CA LEU A 322 9.44 -4.77 -12.14
C LEU A 322 8.36 -3.80 -12.58
N GLY A 323 8.37 -2.55 -12.10
CA GLY A 323 7.47 -1.49 -12.54
C GLY A 323 7.54 -1.23 -14.05
N GLU A 324 8.76 -1.17 -14.62
CA GLU A 324 8.93 -1.08 -16.08
C GLU A 324 8.32 -2.27 -16.83
N LYS A 325 8.45 -3.48 -16.28
CA LYS A 325 7.86 -4.69 -16.90
C LYS A 325 6.35 -4.67 -16.76
N MET A 326 5.83 -4.15 -15.65
CA MET A 326 4.40 -4.04 -15.42
C MET A 326 3.74 -3.19 -16.51
N GLU A 327 4.32 -2.04 -16.87
CA GLU A 327 3.79 -1.23 -18.00
C GLU A 327 3.70 -2.03 -19.30
N LYS A 328 4.67 -2.91 -19.58
CA LYS A 328 4.64 -3.79 -20.76
C LYS A 328 3.57 -4.88 -20.65
N THR A 329 3.39 -5.46 -19.46
CA THR A 329 2.34 -6.46 -19.21
C THR A 329 0.95 -5.86 -19.37
N ILE A 330 0.74 -4.67 -18.80
CA ILE A 330 -0.55 -3.98 -18.88
C ILE A 330 -0.76 -3.37 -20.28
N GLY A 331 0.32 -3.02 -20.99
CA GLY A 331 0.28 -2.45 -22.33
C GLY A 331 -0.02 -0.95 -22.35
N ARG A 332 0.23 -0.25 -21.23
CA ARG A 332 0.11 1.21 -21.12
C ARG A 332 1.07 1.77 -20.07
N ARG A 333 1.36 3.07 -20.16
CA ARG A 333 2.06 3.80 -19.09
C ARG A 333 1.24 3.78 -17.81
N LEU A 334 1.91 3.48 -16.70
CA LEU A 334 1.36 3.47 -15.35
C LEU A 334 1.82 4.72 -14.58
N ARG A 335 1.55 4.75 -13.27
CA ARG A 335 1.58 5.99 -12.49
C ARG A 335 2.88 6.26 -11.74
N SER A 336 3.82 5.31 -11.72
CA SER A 336 5.09 5.52 -11.03
C SER A 336 5.96 6.54 -11.77
N GLU A 337 6.46 7.51 -11.03
CA GLU A 337 7.48 8.44 -11.54
C GLU A 337 8.90 7.91 -11.25
N ALA A 338 9.08 7.11 -10.21
CA ALA A 338 10.37 6.52 -9.82
C ALA A 338 10.92 5.56 -10.86
N ILE A 339 10.09 4.83 -11.63
CA ILE A 339 10.61 3.97 -12.71
C ILE A 339 11.30 4.76 -13.82
N TYR A 340 10.99 6.06 -13.98
CA TYR A 340 11.59 6.93 -14.99
C TYR A 340 12.74 7.77 -14.43
N ASN A 341 12.64 8.20 -13.17
CA ASN A 341 13.59 9.12 -12.56
C ASN A 341 14.61 8.41 -11.66
N GLY A 342 14.39 7.14 -11.34
CA GLY A 342 15.21 6.36 -10.43
C GLY A 342 15.05 6.79 -8.98
N ARG A 343 15.96 6.28 -8.15
CA ARG A 343 16.13 6.70 -6.74
C ARG A 343 16.83 8.06 -6.69
N THR A 344 16.68 8.78 -5.58
CA THR A 344 17.45 10.01 -5.37
C THR A 344 18.95 9.71 -5.32
N LEU A 345 19.71 10.32 -6.23
CA LEU A 345 21.16 10.20 -6.27
C LEU A 345 21.80 11.21 -5.31
N LYS A 346 22.51 10.72 -4.29
CA LYS A 346 23.19 11.59 -3.30
C LYS A 346 24.48 12.23 -3.83
N GLU A 347 25.10 11.62 -4.84
CA GLU A 347 26.42 12.01 -5.36
C GLU A 347 26.35 13.12 -6.43
N GLY A 348 25.14 13.44 -6.92
CA GLY A 348 24.92 14.43 -7.98
C GLY A 348 25.41 13.97 -9.36
N HIS A 349 25.43 14.90 -10.32
CA HIS A 349 25.76 14.64 -11.72
C HIS A 349 26.82 15.63 -12.23
N MET A 350 28.10 15.32 -11.98
CA MET A 350 29.22 16.19 -12.36
C MET A 350 29.40 16.31 -13.89
N GLU A 351 28.81 15.42 -14.68
CA GLU A 351 28.74 15.53 -16.14
C GLU A 351 27.97 16.77 -16.61
N PHE A 352 27.06 17.31 -15.78
CA PHE A 352 26.36 18.56 -16.07
C PHE A 352 27.11 19.80 -15.56
N ALA A 353 28.26 19.62 -14.88
CA ALA A 353 29.06 20.73 -14.39
C ALA A 353 29.63 21.57 -15.55
N ARG A 354 29.59 22.90 -15.40
CA ARG A 354 30.08 23.81 -16.44
C ARG A 354 31.56 24.14 -16.22
N PRO A 355 32.45 23.86 -17.19
CA PRO A 355 33.90 24.07 -17.01
C PRO A 355 34.29 25.55 -16.86
N GLY A 356 33.40 26.47 -17.24
CA GLY A 356 33.62 27.92 -17.09
C GLY A 356 33.63 28.41 -15.64
N LEU A 357 33.04 27.65 -14.69
CA LEU A 357 32.95 28.06 -13.29
C LEU A 357 34.34 28.26 -12.67
N LYS A 358 35.24 27.28 -12.83
CA LYS A 358 36.60 27.35 -12.27
C LYS A 358 37.37 28.57 -12.79
N LYS A 359 37.28 28.83 -14.10
CA LYS A 359 37.93 30.00 -14.74
C LYS A 359 37.38 31.31 -14.21
N LEU A 360 36.06 31.38 -13.97
CA LEU A 360 35.43 32.59 -13.47
C LEU A 360 35.83 32.86 -12.01
N ILE A 361 35.82 31.82 -11.15
CA ILE A 361 36.29 31.88 -9.76
C ILE A 361 37.73 32.40 -9.70
N GLU A 362 38.62 31.83 -10.51
CA GLU A 362 40.03 32.27 -10.62
C GLU A 362 40.14 33.72 -11.09
N LYS A 363 39.36 34.12 -12.11
CA LYS A 363 39.34 35.49 -12.65
C LYS A 363 38.85 36.52 -11.62
N GLN A 364 37.87 36.16 -10.80
CA GLN A 364 37.34 37.03 -9.75
C GLN A 364 38.21 37.07 -8.49
N GLY A 365 39.23 36.20 -8.40
CA GLY A 365 40.09 36.11 -7.22
C GLY A 365 39.36 35.57 -5.98
N GLU A 366 38.32 34.76 -6.17
CA GLU A 366 37.56 34.14 -5.07
C GLU A 366 38.41 33.10 -4.33
N LYS A 367 38.26 33.04 -2.99
CA LYS A 367 38.95 32.02 -2.18
C LYS A 367 38.30 30.63 -2.37
N PRO A 368 39.05 29.53 -2.20
CA PRO A 368 38.47 28.18 -2.24
C PRO A 368 37.30 28.04 -1.25
N GLY A 369 36.14 27.61 -1.74
CA GLY A 369 34.93 27.47 -0.92
C GLY A 369 34.23 28.78 -0.55
N GLN A 370 34.62 29.92 -1.14
CA GLN A 370 33.90 31.17 -0.98
C GLN A 370 32.50 31.06 -1.62
N LEU A 371 31.45 31.22 -0.82
CA LEU A 371 30.05 31.12 -1.27
C LEU A 371 29.35 32.48 -1.34
N VAL A 372 29.91 33.51 -0.71
CA VAL A 372 29.36 34.87 -0.63
C VAL A 372 30.46 35.91 -0.87
N PRO A 373 30.12 37.16 -1.24
CA PRO A 373 31.12 38.22 -1.40
C PRO A 373 31.99 38.40 -0.16
N ALA A 374 33.28 38.69 -0.37
CA ALA A 374 34.25 38.76 0.73
C ALA A 374 34.03 39.93 1.69
N ASP A 375 33.33 40.98 1.25
CA ASP A 375 32.94 42.16 2.01
C ASP A 375 31.63 41.97 2.79
N TRP A 376 30.94 40.85 2.59
CA TRP A 376 29.71 40.53 3.33
C TRP A 376 30.02 39.79 4.63
N ALA A 377 29.12 39.93 5.60
CA ALA A 377 29.19 39.15 6.82
C ALA A 377 29.08 37.64 6.49
N PRO A 378 29.91 36.76 7.09
CA PRO A 378 29.85 35.32 6.83
C PRO A 378 28.51 34.68 7.18
N ARG A 379 27.74 35.29 8.10
CA ARG A 379 26.38 34.90 8.44
C ARG A 379 25.43 35.99 7.98
N ALA A 380 24.45 35.62 7.19
CA ALA A 380 23.37 36.52 6.81
C ALA A 380 22.58 36.96 8.06
N MET A 381 22.32 38.26 8.19
CA MET A 381 21.45 38.80 9.21
C MET A 381 20.08 39.12 8.61
N LEU A 382 19.01 38.55 9.15
CA LEU A 382 17.67 38.95 8.76
C LEU A 382 17.44 40.43 9.10
N PRO A 383 16.86 41.23 8.19
CA PRO A 383 16.35 42.55 8.53
C PRO A 383 15.39 42.49 9.72
N GLU A 384 15.35 43.54 10.54
CA GLU A 384 14.57 43.57 11.78
C GLU A 384 13.08 43.27 11.56
N LYS A 385 12.50 43.77 10.46
CA LYS A 385 11.10 43.50 10.08
C LYS A 385 10.76 42.01 9.86
N TYR A 386 11.77 41.15 9.67
CA TYR A 386 11.61 39.70 9.51
C TYR A 386 12.11 38.90 10.71
N ARG A 387 12.65 39.56 11.73
CA ARG A 387 12.98 38.88 12.99
C ARG A 387 11.67 38.71 13.77
N ALA A 388 11.49 37.54 14.38
CA ALA A 388 10.40 37.35 15.33
C ALA A 388 10.48 38.46 16.38
N ARG A 389 9.35 39.10 16.69
CA ARG A 389 9.26 39.94 17.88
C ARG A 389 9.45 39.00 19.07
N SER A 390 10.58 39.12 19.73
CA SER A 390 10.98 38.32 20.90
C SER A 390 9.97 38.42 22.02
#